data_AF-Q28W96-F1
#
_entry.id   AF-Q28W96-F1
#
_cell.length_a   1.000
_cell.length_b   1.000
_cell.length_c   1.000
_cell.angle_alpha   90.00
_cell.angle_beta   90.00
_cell.angle_gamma   90.00
#
_symmetry.space_group_name_H-M   'P 1'
#
loop_
_entity.id
_entity.type
_entity.pdbx_description
1 polymer ?
#
loop_
_entity_poly.entity_id
_entity_poly.type
_entity_poly.pdbx_seq_one_letter_code
_entity_poly.pdbx_strand_id
1 'polypeptide(L)'
;MMAGAVGKQASFNRTIEAGGPEFLTWEQVAGLLSKKAGRNVQIIKLPAWFARAGQEAMAPFSQSASNVLGLVKLVASFQPRWEAPSIVEEFDLPAQTTMAEYLDQNWSGAA
;
A
#
# COMPACT_ATOMS: atom_id res chain seq x y z
N MET A 1 -10.92 7.43 -5.78
CA MET A 1 -10.58 8.61 -4.95
C MET A 1 -10.22 9.83 -5.80
N MET A 2 -9.05 9.87 -6.45
CA MET A 2 -8.58 11.04 -7.23
C MET A 2 -9.56 11.52 -8.31
N ALA A 3 -10.11 10.61 -9.13
CA ALA A 3 -11.07 10.97 -10.18
C ALA A 3 -12.41 11.51 -9.63
N GLY A 4 -12.81 11.13 -8.41
CA GLY A 4 -14.07 11.56 -7.79
C GLY A 4 -14.01 12.94 -7.13
N ALA A 5 -12.80 13.43 -6.84
CA ALA A 5 -12.58 14.79 -6.33
C ALA A 5 -12.50 15.83 -7.45
N VAL A 6 -12.26 15.41 -8.69
CA VAL A 6 -12.21 16.29 -9.87
C VAL A 6 -13.60 16.91 -10.10
N GLY A 7 -13.66 18.24 -10.16
CA GLY A 7 -14.89 18.98 -10.41
C GLY A 7 -15.76 19.28 -9.18
N LYS A 8 -15.40 18.77 -7.98
CA LYS A 8 -16.06 19.19 -6.74
C LYS A 8 -15.56 20.56 -6.32
N GLN A 9 -16.45 21.49 -6.00
CA GLN A 9 -16.02 22.85 -5.61
C GLN A 9 -15.11 22.85 -4.37
N ALA A 10 -15.31 21.88 -3.48
CA ALA A 10 -14.48 21.66 -2.30
C ALA A 10 -13.02 21.28 -2.59
N SER A 11 -12.65 20.91 -3.83
CA SER A 11 -11.28 20.53 -4.19
C SER A 11 -10.44 21.66 -4.78
N PHE A 12 -11.04 22.81 -5.13
CA PHE A 12 -10.30 23.93 -5.71
C PHE A 12 -9.29 24.53 -4.73
N ASN A 13 -8.06 24.75 -5.21
CA ASN A 13 -6.96 25.36 -4.45
C ASN A 13 -6.64 24.65 -3.12
N ARG A 14 -6.81 23.32 -3.08
CA ARG A 14 -6.49 22.50 -1.90
C ARG A 14 -5.55 21.37 -2.21
N THR A 15 -4.69 21.07 -1.24
CA THR A 15 -3.92 19.83 -1.19
C THR A 15 -4.80 18.77 -0.53
N ILE A 16 -5.02 17.65 -1.23
CA ILE A 16 -5.80 16.53 -0.74
C ILE A 16 -4.85 15.35 -0.55
N GLU A 17 -4.84 14.76 0.64
CA GLU A 17 -4.07 13.55 0.90
C GLU A 17 -4.79 12.34 0.28
N ALA A 18 -4.10 11.61 -0.58
CA ALA A 18 -4.61 10.39 -1.17
C ALA A 18 -4.13 9.19 -0.35
N GLY A 19 -5.09 8.41 0.16
CA GLY A 19 -4.81 7.26 1.00
C GLY A 19 -5.96 6.26 1.00
N GLY A 20 -5.67 5.08 1.56
CA GLY A 20 -6.64 4.00 1.76
C GLY A 20 -7.58 4.25 2.95
N PRO A 21 -8.53 3.33 3.19
CA PRO A 21 -9.52 3.47 4.26
C PRO A 21 -8.94 3.19 5.65
N GLU A 22 -7.84 2.45 5.72
CA GLU A 22 -7.23 1.99 6.97
C GLU A 22 -5.71 1.92 6.86
N PHE A 23 -5.04 2.13 7.99
CA PHE A 23 -3.63 1.83 8.13
C PHE A 23 -3.46 0.41 8.67
N LEU A 24 -2.65 -0.40 7.99
CA LEU A 24 -2.33 -1.75 8.40
C LEU A 24 -0.83 -1.91 8.60
N THR A 25 -0.44 -2.49 9.74
CA THR A 25 0.91 -2.99 9.93
C THR A 25 1.13 -4.28 9.15
N TRP A 26 2.39 -4.64 8.91
CA TRP A 26 2.73 -5.91 8.27
C TRP A 26 2.22 -7.12 9.07
N GLU A 27 2.14 -7.02 10.39
CA GLU A 27 1.54 -8.04 11.26
C GLU A 27 0.04 -8.21 10.99
N GLN A 28 -0.69 -7.12 10.82
CA GLN A 28 -2.11 -7.16 10.50
C GLN A 28 -2.35 -7.74 9.10
N VAL A 29 -1.54 -7.33 8.11
CA VAL A 29 -1.59 -7.87 6.75
C VAL A 29 -1.33 -9.38 6.75
N ALA A 30 -0.28 -9.83 7.45
CA ALA A 30 0.03 -11.25 7.58
C ALA A 30 -1.09 -12.02 8.30
N GLY A 31 -1.73 -11.42 9.30
CA GLY A 31 -2.89 -11.97 9.98
C GLY A 31 -4.09 -12.18 9.04
N LEU A 32 -4.41 -11.19 8.20
CA LEU A 32 -5.47 -11.30 7.19
C LEU A 32 -5.15 -12.39 6.16
N LEU A 33 -3.93 -12.41 5.65
CA LEU A 33 -3.47 -13.44 4.71
C LEU A 33 -3.48 -14.84 5.33
N SER A 34 -3.07 -14.97 6.59
CA SER A 34 -3.08 -16.27 7.29
C SER A 34 -4.48 -16.82 7.44
N LYS A 35 -5.44 -15.98 7.82
CA LYS A 35 -6.86 -16.36 7.90
C LYS A 35 -7.39 -16.83 6.55
N LYS A 36 -7.07 -16.11 5.48
CA LYS A 36 -7.54 -16.45 4.12
C LYS A 36 -6.87 -17.71 3.56
N ALA A 37 -5.57 -17.88 3.84
CA ALA A 37 -4.79 -19.00 3.34
C ALA A 37 -4.94 -20.29 4.15
N GLY A 38 -5.59 -20.25 5.32
CA GLY A 38 -5.71 -21.41 6.22
C GLY A 38 -4.37 -21.92 6.77
N ARG A 39 -3.30 -21.12 6.66
CA ARG A 39 -1.95 -21.46 7.11
C ARG A 39 -1.24 -20.25 7.70
N ASN A 40 -0.25 -20.51 8.55
CA ASN A 40 0.54 -19.44 9.14
C ASN A 40 1.39 -18.72 8.07
N VAL A 41 1.21 -17.41 7.91
CA VAL A 41 2.03 -16.55 7.07
C VAL A 41 3.04 -15.83 7.96
N GLN A 42 4.32 -16.13 7.75
CA GLN A 42 5.41 -15.50 8.49
C GLN A 42 5.85 -14.19 7.85
N ILE A 43 6.24 -13.23 8.70
CA ILE A 43 6.78 -11.94 8.26
C ILE A 43 8.29 -12.04 8.28
N ILE A 44 8.89 -11.82 7.11
CA ILE A 44 10.34 -11.71 7.00
C ILE A 44 10.68 -10.22 6.94
N LYS A 45 11.30 -9.70 8.00
CA LYS A 45 11.73 -8.30 8.05
C LYS A 45 13.01 -8.15 7.25
N LEU A 46 12.91 -7.58 6.06
CA LEU A 46 14.08 -7.22 5.25
C LEU A 46 14.66 -5.89 5.76
N PRO A 47 15.93 -5.86 6.20
CA PRO A 47 16.57 -4.62 6.58
C PRO A 47 16.65 -3.65 5.40
N ALA A 48 16.43 -2.35 5.63
CA ALA A 48 16.46 -1.35 4.56
C ALA A 48 17.80 -1.28 3.81
N TRP A 49 18.91 -1.63 4.46
CA TRP A 49 20.23 -1.67 3.82
C TRP A 49 20.31 -2.75 2.72
N PHE A 50 19.56 -3.85 2.85
CA PHE A 50 19.54 -4.91 1.84
C PHE A 50 18.91 -4.40 0.53
N ALA A 51 17.78 -3.70 0.65
CA ALA A 51 17.13 -3.05 -0.49
C ALA A 51 18.02 -1.97 -1.12
N ARG A 52 18.78 -1.22 -0.32
CA ARG A 52 19.76 -0.25 -0.82
C ARG A 52 20.87 -0.93 -1.64
N ALA A 53 21.47 -1.98 -1.12
CA ALA A 53 22.52 -2.72 -1.83
C ALA A 53 22.00 -3.28 -3.16
N GLY A 54 20.78 -3.84 -3.15
CA GLY A 54 20.12 -4.29 -4.37
C GLY A 54 19.85 -3.16 -5.37
N GLN A 55 19.39 -2.00 -4.89
CA GLN A 55 19.13 -0.82 -5.72
C GLN A 55 20.40 -0.38 -6.47
N GLU A 56 21.52 -0.28 -5.76
CA GLU A 56 22.82 0.13 -6.31
C GLU A 56 23.35 -0.92 -7.32
N ALA A 57 23.18 -2.21 -7.03
CA ALA A 57 23.58 -3.29 -7.92
C ALA A 57 22.73 -3.38 -9.21
N MET A 58 21.43 -3.04 -9.13
CA MET A 58 20.50 -3.12 -10.26
C MET A 58 20.50 -1.89 -11.14
N ALA A 59 20.93 -0.73 -10.64
CA ALA A 59 20.97 0.53 -11.38
C ALA A 59 21.58 0.44 -12.80
N PRO A 60 22.73 -0.23 -13.03
CA PRO A 60 23.32 -0.30 -14.37
C PRO A 60 22.58 -1.24 -15.34
N PHE A 61 21.76 -2.17 -14.85
CA PHE A 61 21.08 -3.18 -15.68
C PHE A 61 19.60 -2.86 -15.90
N SER A 62 18.94 -2.29 -14.90
CA SER A 62 17.52 -1.98 -14.93
C SER A 62 17.18 -0.86 -13.98
N GLN A 63 16.92 0.33 -14.55
CA GLN A 63 16.43 1.47 -13.78
C GLN A 63 15.09 1.17 -13.11
N SER A 64 14.20 0.43 -13.78
CA SER A 64 12.90 0.02 -13.22
C SER A 64 13.07 -0.86 -11.98
N ALA A 65 13.95 -1.87 -12.04
CA ALA A 65 14.20 -2.74 -10.89
C ALA A 65 14.86 -1.97 -9.73
N SER A 66 15.80 -1.07 -10.05
CA SER A 66 16.42 -0.17 -9.07
C SER A 66 15.38 0.72 -8.39
N ASN A 67 14.43 1.30 -9.15
CA ASN A 67 13.36 2.13 -8.60
C ASN A 67 12.43 1.34 -7.67
N VAL A 68 12.06 0.10 -8.03
CA VAL A 68 11.26 -0.79 -7.16
C VAL A 68 12.00 -1.05 -5.85
N LEU A 69 13.31 -1.33 -5.89
CA LEU A 69 14.11 -1.53 -4.69
C LEU A 69 14.23 -0.25 -3.85
N GLY A 70 14.25 0.92 -4.48
CA GLY A 70 14.15 2.22 -3.80
C GLY A 70 12.83 2.38 -3.04
N LEU A 71 11.70 1.94 -3.61
CA LEU A 71 10.41 1.94 -2.91
C LEU A 71 10.40 0.96 -1.74
N VAL A 72 10.95 -0.24 -1.91
CA VAL A 72 11.10 -1.21 -0.82
C VAL A 72 11.93 -0.63 0.32
N LYS A 73 13.05 0.03 -0.01
CA LYS A 73 13.90 0.72 0.98
C LYS A 73 13.11 1.79 1.73
N LEU A 74 12.32 2.61 1.03
CA LEU A 74 11.48 3.66 1.65
C LEU A 74 10.50 3.05 2.65
N VAL A 75 9.75 2.03 2.24
CA VAL A 75 8.75 1.37 3.10
C VAL A 75 9.43 0.69 4.30
N ALA A 76 10.55 0.00 4.08
CA ALA A 76 11.30 -0.66 5.14
C ALA A 76 11.90 0.34 6.16
N SER A 77 12.22 1.56 5.74
CA SER A 77 12.84 2.57 6.60
C SER A 77 11.81 3.36 7.42
N PHE A 78 10.65 3.66 6.84
CA PHE A 78 9.73 4.66 7.42
C PHE A 78 8.32 4.14 7.73
N GLN A 79 7.91 2.99 7.19
CA GLN A 79 6.54 2.47 7.31
C GLN A 79 5.47 3.57 7.22
N PRO A 80 5.45 4.32 6.10
CA PRO A 80 4.60 5.48 5.98
C PRO A 80 3.12 5.13 6.13
N ARG A 81 2.41 5.99 6.84
CA ARG A 81 0.97 5.93 7.04
C ARG A 81 0.28 6.56 5.84
N TRP A 82 -0.40 5.74 5.04
CA TRP A 82 -1.03 6.12 3.78
C TRP A 82 -2.56 5.96 3.82
N GLU A 83 -3.16 6.15 4.97
CA GLU A 83 -4.61 6.20 5.16
C GLU A 83 -5.12 7.63 5.09
N ALA A 84 -6.28 7.83 4.48
CA ALA A 84 -6.96 9.13 4.45
C ALA A 84 -8.49 8.94 4.43
N PRO A 85 -9.07 8.27 5.45
CA PRO A 85 -10.49 7.92 5.45
C PRO A 85 -11.41 9.15 5.44
N SER A 86 -10.99 10.26 6.06
CA SER A 86 -11.77 11.50 6.15
C SER A 86 -12.08 12.11 4.78
N ILE A 87 -11.25 11.88 3.77
CA ILE A 87 -11.46 12.40 2.41
C ILE A 87 -12.67 11.73 1.75
N VAL A 88 -13.00 10.50 2.12
CA VAL A 88 -14.18 9.82 1.58
C VAL A 88 -15.46 10.53 2.02
N GLU A 89 -15.55 10.90 3.30
CA GLU A 89 -16.69 11.64 3.85
C GLU A 89 -16.70 13.09 3.34
N GLU A 90 -15.56 13.79 3.41
CA GLU A 90 -15.44 15.20 3.05
C GLU A 90 -15.82 15.46 1.59
N PHE A 91 -15.47 14.52 0.71
CA PHE A 91 -15.75 14.62 -0.72
C PHE A 91 -16.89 13.73 -1.15
N ASP A 92 -17.71 13.18 -0.24
CA ASP A 92 -18.85 12.31 -0.58
C ASP A 92 -18.49 11.31 -1.70
N LEU A 93 -17.44 10.54 -1.44
CA LEU A 93 -16.89 9.55 -2.37
C LEU A 93 -17.43 8.16 -2.03
N PRO A 94 -17.44 7.23 -3.00
CA PRO A 94 -17.72 5.83 -2.70
C PRO A 94 -16.75 5.28 -1.65
N ALA A 95 -17.26 4.36 -0.83
CA ALA A 95 -16.44 3.61 0.12
C ALA A 95 -15.24 2.97 -0.59
N GLN A 96 -14.07 3.07 0.04
CA GLN A 96 -12.84 2.49 -0.50
C GLN A 96 -12.73 1.03 -0.11
N THR A 97 -12.17 0.23 -1.01
CA THR A 97 -11.93 -1.20 -0.76
C THR A 97 -10.87 -1.39 0.32
N THR A 98 -11.23 -2.13 1.36
CA THR A 98 -10.33 -2.55 2.44
C THR A 98 -9.40 -3.67 1.99
N MET A 99 -8.34 -3.96 2.75
CA MET A 99 -7.47 -5.09 2.44
C MET A 99 -8.23 -6.43 2.52
N ALA A 100 -9.13 -6.56 3.49
CA ALA A 100 -9.94 -7.77 3.65
C ALA A 100 -10.82 -8.01 2.41
N GLU A 101 -11.54 -6.99 1.96
CA GLU A 101 -12.38 -7.06 0.76
C GLU A 101 -11.55 -7.33 -0.50
N TYR A 102 -10.39 -6.68 -0.63
CA TYR A 102 -9.48 -6.92 -1.75
C TYR A 102 -9.06 -8.39 -1.82
N LEU A 103 -8.68 -8.97 -0.68
CA LEU A 103 -8.35 -10.39 -0.60
C LEU A 103 -9.58 -11.24 -0.92
N ASP A 104 -10.76 -10.92 -0.42
CA ASP A 104 -11.98 -11.69 -0.74
C ASP A 104 -12.31 -11.71 -2.24
N GLN A 105 -12.10 -10.58 -2.93
CA GLN A 105 -12.36 -10.44 -4.38
C GLN A 105 -11.30 -11.08 -5.26
N ASN A 106 -10.03 -11.05 -4.84
CA ASN A 106 -8.88 -11.42 -5.69
C ASN A 106 -8.21 -12.73 -5.27
N TRP A 107 -8.67 -13.36 -4.19
CA TRP A 107 -8.11 -14.63 -3.74
C TRP A 107 -8.60 -15.79 -4.61
N SER A 108 -7.78 -16.17 -5.59
CA SER A 108 -8.01 -17.33 -6.44
C SER A 108 -7.43 -18.63 -5.85
N GLY A 109 -7.42 -18.76 -4.51
CA GLY A 109 -6.64 -19.75 -3.75
C GLY A 109 -6.31 -21.04 -4.50
N ALA A 110 -5.02 -21.40 -4.53
CA ALA A 110 -4.57 -22.71 -5.01
C ALA A 110 -5.33 -23.82 -4.26
N ALA A 111 -6.18 -24.54 -4.99
CA ALA A 111 -6.67 -25.85 -4.62
C ALA A 111 -5.51 -26.87 -4.66
#